data_AF-T0FJP6-F1
#
_entry.id   AF-T0FJP6-F1
#
_cell.length_a   1.000
_cell.length_b   1.000
_cell.length_c   1.000
_cell.angle_alpha   90.00
_cell.angle_beta   90.00
_cell.angle_gamma   90.00
#
_symmetry.space_group_name_H-M   'P 1'
#
loop_
_entity.id
_entity.type
_entity.pdbx_description
1 polymer ?
#
loop_
_entity_poly.entity_id
_entity_poly.type
_entity_poly.pdbx_seq_one_letter_code
_entity_poly.pdbx_strand_id
1 'polypeptide(L)'
;MSFLLLFLNTLDNKNVNEESESSINTDPNSNANVSGSDSSKPLPPDQNSIVNSDSTDVGIKILSHNVFMAPTNLLHGKDLRQEERAQKIASSGYIKNQDVIVFERLSHNTAGKILLEKIRSEYPYQTDVVGRTKKDWDTTLGTYKEPPITNGGVVIVSKWPIEEKIQYIFNNSSCGQDQYYNKGFAYVKINKDGKKFHIIGTQLQARASDCFNSEETIRKRQFNNIRDFIYSKNIPKDETVLIAGDLNVIKGSNEYYDMISRLNVNEPKYVGVPFTLDTKTNAIAAYYYENEEPVYLDYIFVSKSHAQPPVWQNLAYDPISSTIWKRSDGYTSYEFSDRYPVYGFVYADSSTPTKSGHKRKYDQVSFQSATNGKFIQADPNRKDGWLKADTKIKTDFTKFNLLQENVSESNPSCMNSGSVRIESSYYLNYYWNWFIGAASGDYGYYTKFNDGSNSLGIKNLDNGCLKNGSRVTFYDWDTIGGGYHYITVWDRGSWKEYLFLWVQSFLSAREIFYLHLDSNPPKDWSKDLIYHH
;
A
#
# COMPACT_ATOMS: atom_id res chain seq x y z
N MET A 1 -6.59 28.94 9.33
CA MET A 1 -6.78 29.17 10.78
C MET A 1 -6.54 27.82 11.45
N SER A 2 -5.27 27.52 11.70
CA SER A 2 -4.82 26.20 12.20
C SER A 2 -4.62 26.29 13.70
N PHE A 3 -5.26 25.41 14.46
CA PHE A 3 -4.92 25.21 15.86
C PHE A 3 -4.04 23.99 16.01
N LEU A 4 -2.80 24.28 16.35
CA LEU A 4 -1.74 23.41 16.83
C LEU A 4 -2.07 23.00 18.28
N LEU A 5 -1.92 21.72 18.63
CA LEU A 5 -1.78 21.33 20.03
C LEU A 5 -0.66 20.29 20.17
N LEU A 6 0.42 20.74 20.82
CA LEU A 6 1.45 19.91 21.41
C LEU A 6 0.89 19.20 22.65
N PHE A 7 1.30 17.95 22.87
CA PHE A 7 1.48 17.45 24.23
C PHE A 7 2.78 16.63 24.33
N LEU A 8 3.65 17.10 25.23
CA LEU A 8 4.76 16.37 25.82
C LEU A 8 4.20 15.34 26.81
N ASN A 9 4.72 14.11 26.80
CA ASN A 9 4.64 13.22 27.95
C ASN A 9 6.02 12.61 28.21
N THR A 10 6.57 13.01 29.35
CA THR A 10 7.65 12.38 30.09
C THR A 10 7.17 11.06 30.67
N LEU A 11 7.92 9.97 30.46
CA LEU A 11 7.76 8.73 31.23
C LEU A 11 9.11 8.27 31.76
N ASP A 12 9.11 8.09 33.08
CA ASP A 12 10.20 7.69 33.94
C ASP A 12 10.72 6.28 33.65
N ASN A 13 12.05 6.17 33.74
CA ASN A 13 12.82 4.95 33.87
C ASN A 13 12.45 4.17 35.14
N LYS A 14 12.16 2.88 35.00
CA LYS A 14 12.46 1.89 36.05
C LYS A 14 13.15 0.67 35.46
N ASN A 15 14.44 0.58 35.75
CA ASN A 15 15.30 -0.57 35.58
C ASN A 15 14.80 -1.75 36.43
N VAL A 16 14.88 -2.96 35.87
CA VAL A 16 14.88 -4.22 36.63
C VAL A 16 16.16 -4.97 36.24
N ASN A 17 16.89 -5.40 37.27
CA ASN A 17 18.22 -5.99 37.24
C ASN A 17 18.25 -7.42 36.69
N GLU A 18 19.43 -7.78 36.17
CA GLU A 18 19.94 -9.12 35.87
C GLU A 18 20.36 -9.93 37.13
N GLU A 19 20.73 -11.19 36.84
CA GLU A 19 21.52 -12.19 37.61
C GLU A 19 20.73 -13.17 38.51
N SER A 20 20.99 -14.49 38.59
CA SER A 20 22.07 -15.35 38.07
C SER A 20 21.78 -16.87 38.27
N GLU A 21 22.40 -17.67 37.38
CA GLU A 21 23.09 -18.99 37.50
C GLU A 21 22.58 -20.28 38.22
N SER A 22 23.09 -21.39 37.63
CA SER A 22 23.30 -22.79 38.07
C SER A 22 22.17 -23.79 37.74
N SER A 23 22.29 -24.89 36.96
CA SER A 23 23.31 -25.86 36.50
C SER A 23 23.06 -27.28 37.05
N ILE A 24 23.37 -28.30 36.21
CA ILE A 24 23.69 -29.73 36.49
C ILE A 24 22.66 -30.82 36.03
N ASN A 25 23.09 -31.56 34.98
CA ASN A 25 23.13 -33.04 34.71
C ASN A 25 21.87 -33.94 34.93
N THR A 26 21.60 -35.06 34.25
CA THR A 26 22.35 -35.98 33.35
C THR A 26 21.38 -36.99 32.71
N ASP A 27 21.77 -37.53 31.55
CA ASP A 27 21.28 -38.72 30.82
C ASP A 27 21.25 -40.03 31.66
N PRO A 28 20.52 -41.09 31.23
CA PRO A 28 21.18 -42.18 30.47
C PRO A 28 20.35 -42.93 29.41
N ASN A 29 21.10 -43.42 28.40
CA ASN A 29 20.76 -44.42 27.38
C ASN A 29 20.20 -45.76 27.91
N SER A 30 19.40 -46.46 27.08
CA SER A 30 19.61 -47.89 26.82
C SER A 30 19.01 -48.36 25.47
N ASN A 31 19.81 -49.16 24.75
CA ASN A 31 19.51 -49.86 23.50
C ASN A 31 18.82 -51.21 23.76
N ALA A 32 18.01 -51.70 22.82
CA ALA A 32 17.83 -53.12 22.56
C ALA A 32 17.39 -53.41 21.11
N ASN A 33 18.23 -54.14 20.38
CA ASN A 33 17.95 -54.81 19.10
C ASN A 33 17.28 -56.16 19.33
N VAL A 34 16.34 -56.59 18.45
CA VAL A 34 16.15 -58.01 18.07
C VAL A 34 15.58 -58.13 16.63
N SER A 35 16.18 -59.05 15.87
CA SER A 35 15.86 -59.70 14.57
C SER A 35 14.40 -59.70 14.08
N GLY A 36 14.06 -59.75 12.78
CA GLY A 36 14.72 -60.29 11.59
C GLY A 36 13.86 -61.43 11.01
N SER A 37 13.34 -61.30 9.78
CA SER A 37 13.08 -62.43 8.88
C SER A 37 12.71 -61.96 7.47
N ASP A 38 13.40 -62.56 6.51
CA ASP A 38 13.40 -62.42 5.07
C ASP A 38 12.27 -63.25 4.43
N SER A 39 11.61 -62.72 3.38
CA SER A 39 10.94 -63.55 2.37
C SER A 39 10.57 -62.73 1.13
N SER A 40 11.45 -62.76 0.12
CA SER A 40 11.17 -62.28 -1.23
C SER A 40 10.72 -63.42 -2.16
N LYS A 41 9.48 -63.35 -2.68
CA LYS A 41 9.07 -63.93 -3.97
C LYS A 41 7.93 -63.09 -4.59
N PRO A 42 7.97 -62.76 -5.90
CA PRO A 42 6.92 -61.98 -6.55
C PRO A 42 5.83 -62.86 -7.19
N LEU A 43 4.57 -62.41 -7.09
CA LEU A 43 3.40 -62.90 -7.82
C LEU A 43 2.96 -61.85 -8.88
N PRO A 44 2.26 -62.25 -9.97
CA PRO A 44 2.07 -61.44 -11.19
C PRO A 44 1.03 -60.32 -11.04
N PRO A 45 0.97 -59.35 -11.98
CA PRO A 45 0.13 -58.18 -11.84
C PRO A 45 -1.34 -58.49 -12.15
N ASP A 46 -2.21 -58.33 -11.15
CA ASP A 46 -3.64 -58.22 -11.38
C ASP A 46 -4.03 -56.78 -11.73
N GLN A 47 -4.86 -56.67 -12.75
CA GLN A 47 -5.43 -55.43 -13.26
C GLN A 47 -6.43 -54.80 -12.27
N ASN A 48 -6.57 -53.48 -12.41
CA ASN A 48 -7.63 -52.61 -11.87
C ASN A 48 -7.58 -52.22 -10.39
N SER A 49 -6.89 -51.10 -10.14
CA SER A 49 -7.58 -49.94 -9.56
C SER A 49 -7.02 -48.66 -10.17
N ILE A 50 -7.73 -48.13 -11.16
CA ILE A 50 -7.60 -46.71 -11.50
C ILE A 50 -8.13 -45.98 -10.27
N VAL A 51 -7.23 -45.60 -9.37
CA VAL A 51 -7.51 -44.56 -8.39
C VAL A 51 -7.67 -43.30 -9.23
N ASN A 52 -8.93 -42.88 -9.41
CA ASN A 52 -9.25 -41.56 -9.92
C ASN A 52 -8.50 -40.54 -9.05
N SER A 53 -7.42 -39.97 -9.58
CA SER A 53 -6.70 -38.84 -9.00
C SER A 53 -7.39 -37.51 -9.27
N ASP A 54 -8.73 -37.53 -9.38
CA ASP A 54 -9.55 -36.37 -9.78
C ASP A 54 -10.25 -35.75 -8.56
N SER A 55 -9.45 -35.28 -7.61
CA SER A 55 -9.86 -34.14 -6.82
C SER A 55 -8.67 -33.19 -6.68
N THR A 56 -8.32 -32.52 -7.79
CA THR A 56 -7.63 -31.25 -7.67
C THR A 56 -8.47 -30.38 -6.74
N ASP A 57 -7.95 -30.07 -5.54
CA ASP A 57 -8.64 -29.15 -4.63
C ASP A 57 -8.85 -27.83 -5.38
N VAL A 58 -10.09 -27.59 -5.83
CA VAL A 58 -10.45 -26.36 -6.53
C VAL A 58 -10.27 -25.24 -5.50
N GLY A 59 -9.13 -24.57 -5.56
CA GLY A 59 -8.81 -23.42 -4.72
C GLY A 59 -9.43 -22.14 -5.29
N ILE A 60 -9.33 -21.05 -4.54
CA ILE A 60 -9.82 -19.72 -4.95
C ILE A 60 -8.71 -18.67 -4.78
N LYS A 61 -8.59 -17.77 -5.76
CA LYS A 61 -7.77 -16.57 -5.70
C LYS A 61 -8.64 -15.34 -5.59
N ILE A 62 -8.45 -14.58 -4.53
CA ILE A 62 -9.23 -13.39 -4.24
C ILE A 62 -8.29 -12.20 -4.01
N LEU A 63 -8.68 -11.03 -4.49
CA LEU A 63 -8.00 -9.76 -4.21
C LEU A 63 -8.95 -8.85 -3.44
N SER A 64 -8.46 -8.17 -2.42
CA SER A 64 -9.15 -7.05 -1.75
C SER A 64 -8.33 -5.80 -1.95
N HIS A 65 -8.98 -4.70 -2.35
CA HIS A 65 -8.31 -3.43 -2.55
C HIS A 65 -9.21 -2.22 -2.28
N ASN A 66 -8.91 -1.51 -1.20
CA ASN A 66 -9.47 -0.20 -0.95
C ASN A 66 -8.88 0.79 -1.96
N VAL A 67 -9.70 1.28 -2.89
CA VAL A 67 -9.27 2.11 -4.03
C VAL A 67 -9.36 3.62 -3.79
N PHE A 68 -9.77 4.03 -2.58
CA PHE A 68 -9.80 5.44 -2.15
C PHE A 68 -10.49 6.39 -3.15
N MET A 69 -11.69 6.01 -3.60
CA MET A 69 -12.50 6.80 -4.55
C MET A 69 -13.72 7.38 -3.86
N ALA A 70 -13.49 8.27 -2.90
CA ALA A 70 -14.57 9.05 -2.29
C ALA A 70 -15.20 10.03 -3.29
N PRO A 71 -16.50 10.37 -3.15
CA PRO A 71 -17.13 11.45 -3.90
C PRO A 71 -16.42 12.79 -3.68
N THR A 72 -16.28 13.60 -4.74
CA THR A 72 -15.60 14.91 -4.70
C THR A 72 -16.43 16.01 -4.02
N ASN A 73 -17.72 15.78 -3.82
CA ASN A 73 -18.66 16.75 -3.26
C ASN A 73 -18.86 16.62 -1.73
N LEU A 74 -18.32 15.58 -1.10
CA LEU A 74 -18.34 15.44 0.36
C LEU A 74 -17.27 16.32 1.00
N LEU A 75 -17.51 16.76 2.25
CA LEU A 75 -16.52 17.46 3.06
C LEU A 75 -15.22 16.62 3.08
N HIS A 76 -14.11 17.20 2.59
CA HIS A 76 -12.79 16.57 2.41
C HIS A 76 -12.62 15.62 1.20
N GLY A 77 -13.64 15.44 0.35
CA GLY A 77 -13.53 14.77 -0.95
C GLY A 77 -12.66 15.56 -1.92
N LYS A 78 -11.33 15.42 -1.82
CA LYS A 78 -10.40 16.10 -2.74
C LYS A 78 -10.39 15.38 -4.09
N ASP A 79 -10.28 16.14 -5.18
CA ASP A 79 -10.02 15.59 -6.51
C ASP A 79 -8.65 14.92 -6.52
N LEU A 80 -8.65 13.59 -6.48
CA LEU A 80 -7.47 12.73 -6.61
C LEU A 80 -7.50 12.03 -7.96
N ARG A 81 -8.12 12.65 -8.98
CA ARG A 81 -8.24 12.11 -10.32
C ARG A 81 -8.88 10.72 -10.30
N GLN A 82 -9.95 10.57 -9.52
CA GLN A 82 -10.64 9.29 -9.26
C GLN A 82 -10.90 8.52 -10.56
N GLU A 83 -11.39 9.21 -11.59
CA GLU A 83 -11.66 8.63 -12.91
C GLU A 83 -10.39 8.14 -13.62
N GLU A 84 -9.30 8.92 -13.58
CA GLU A 84 -8.02 8.54 -14.19
C GLU A 84 -7.40 7.34 -13.44
N ARG A 85 -7.44 7.35 -12.10
CA ARG A 85 -6.99 6.22 -11.28
C ARG A 85 -7.82 4.98 -11.55
N ALA A 86 -9.14 5.09 -11.73
CA ALA A 86 -9.99 3.96 -12.12
C ALA A 86 -9.55 3.33 -13.45
N GLN A 87 -9.20 4.13 -14.45
CA GLN A 87 -8.65 3.61 -15.71
C GLN A 87 -7.31 2.90 -15.50
N LYS A 88 -6.43 3.47 -14.68
CA LYS A 88 -5.11 2.91 -14.38
C LYS A 88 -5.22 1.60 -13.61
N ILE A 89 -6.12 1.51 -12.61
CA ILE A 89 -6.42 0.27 -11.89
C ILE A 89 -6.93 -0.79 -12.87
N ALA A 90 -7.93 -0.45 -13.68
CA ALA A 90 -8.53 -1.37 -14.64
C ALA A 90 -7.52 -1.93 -15.67
N SER A 91 -6.47 -1.16 -15.99
CA SER A 91 -5.45 -1.55 -16.98
C SER A 91 -4.24 -2.26 -16.34
N SER A 92 -4.19 -2.33 -15.02
CA SER A 92 -3.03 -2.85 -14.29
C SER A 92 -2.97 -4.37 -14.32
N GLY A 93 -1.76 -4.92 -14.23
CA GLY A 93 -1.55 -6.37 -14.14
C GLY A 93 -1.92 -6.94 -12.77
N TYR A 94 -1.88 -6.13 -11.70
CA TYR A 94 -2.05 -6.60 -10.33
C TYR A 94 -3.49 -7.08 -10.05
N ILE A 95 -4.49 -6.53 -10.75
CA ILE A 95 -5.88 -6.99 -10.62
C ILE A 95 -6.22 -8.20 -11.51
N LYS A 96 -5.29 -8.69 -12.33
CA LYS A 96 -5.56 -9.81 -13.24
C LYS A 96 -5.36 -11.15 -12.54
N ASN A 97 -5.83 -12.22 -13.18
CA ASN A 97 -5.62 -13.60 -12.74
C ASN A 97 -6.23 -13.93 -11.35
N GLN A 98 -7.21 -13.15 -10.92
CA GLN A 98 -8.01 -13.44 -9.73
C GLN A 98 -9.30 -14.15 -10.14
N ASP A 99 -9.88 -14.93 -9.26
CA ASP A 99 -11.23 -15.47 -9.43
C ASP A 99 -12.27 -14.42 -9.02
N VAL A 100 -11.98 -13.70 -7.93
CA VAL A 100 -12.85 -12.69 -7.32
C VAL A 100 -12.02 -11.47 -6.92
N ILE A 101 -12.58 -10.27 -7.05
CA ILE A 101 -12.01 -9.04 -6.48
C ILE A 101 -13.08 -8.35 -5.63
N VAL A 102 -12.70 -7.92 -4.44
CA VAL A 102 -13.45 -7.02 -3.59
C VAL A 102 -12.80 -5.64 -3.69
N PHE A 103 -13.57 -4.66 -4.14
CA PHE A 103 -13.16 -3.26 -4.12
C PHE A 103 -13.87 -2.54 -2.99
N GLU A 104 -13.11 -1.79 -2.19
CA GLU A 104 -13.60 -0.96 -1.09
C GLU A 104 -13.36 0.53 -1.37
N ARG A 105 -14.10 1.42 -0.70
CA ARG A 105 -14.12 2.88 -0.98
C ARG A 105 -14.33 3.26 -2.45
N LEU A 106 -15.01 2.44 -3.25
CA LEU A 106 -15.43 2.78 -4.62
C LEU A 106 -16.74 3.58 -4.63
N SER A 107 -16.74 4.72 -3.95
CA SER A 107 -17.97 5.50 -3.73
C SER A 107 -18.24 6.57 -4.78
N HIS A 108 -17.25 6.95 -5.57
CA HIS A 108 -17.36 7.91 -6.67
C HIS A 108 -18.01 7.26 -7.90
N ASN A 109 -19.26 7.62 -8.19
CA ASN A 109 -20.08 6.94 -9.21
C ASN A 109 -19.43 6.83 -10.60
N THR A 110 -18.86 7.92 -11.14
CA THR A 110 -18.25 7.89 -12.50
C THR A 110 -17.01 7.02 -12.56
N ALA A 111 -16.07 7.19 -11.63
CA ALA A 111 -14.90 6.32 -11.48
C ALA A 111 -15.28 4.84 -11.28
N GLY A 112 -16.29 4.56 -10.45
CA GLY A 112 -16.85 3.22 -10.29
C GLY A 112 -17.36 2.62 -11.61
N LYS A 113 -18.15 3.39 -12.36
CA LYS A 113 -18.62 2.98 -13.70
C LYS A 113 -17.44 2.67 -14.63
N ILE A 114 -16.46 3.57 -14.72
CA ILE A 114 -15.26 3.40 -15.56
C ILE A 114 -14.51 2.12 -15.21
N LEU A 115 -14.23 1.89 -13.92
CA LEU A 115 -13.49 0.71 -13.45
C LEU A 115 -14.27 -0.56 -13.80
N LEU A 116 -15.54 -0.64 -13.41
CA LEU A 116 -16.36 -1.84 -13.56
C LEU A 116 -16.66 -2.18 -15.03
N GLU A 117 -16.85 -1.18 -15.89
CA GLU A 117 -17.03 -1.40 -17.33
C GLU A 117 -15.74 -1.93 -17.99
N LYS A 118 -14.57 -1.36 -17.65
CA LYS A 118 -13.30 -1.74 -18.27
C LYS A 118 -12.84 -3.14 -17.91
N ILE A 119 -13.17 -3.63 -16.72
CA ILE A 119 -12.78 -4.98 -16.27
C ILE A 119 -13.83 -6.04 -16.58
N ARG A 120 -14.99 -5.67 -17.13
CA ARG A 120 -16.14 -6.57 -17.35
C ARG A 120 -15.84 -7.75 -18.27
N SER A 121 -14.93 -7.59 -19.23
CA SER A 121 -14.52 -8.68 -20.10
C SER A 121 -13.77 -9.79 -19.36
N GLU A 122 -13.04 -9.46 -18.29
CA GLU A 122 -12.37 -10.43 -17.43
C GLU A 122 -13.25 -10.86 -16.24
N TYR A 123 -14.02 -9.94 -15.67
CA TYR A 123 -14.90 -10.14 -14.51
C TYR A 123 -16.35 -9.78 -14.84
N PRO A 124 -17.08 -10.64 -15.58
CA PRO A 124 -18.42 -10.32 -16.09
C PRO A 124 -19.51 -10.32 -15.01
N TYR A 125 -19.31 -11.03 -13.90
CA TYR A 125 -20.29 -11.12 -12.82
C TYR A 125 -19.95 -10.09 -11.74
N GLN A 126 -20.78 -9.06 -11.61
CA GLN A 126 -20.51 -7.92 -10.74
C GLN A 126 -21.74 -7.61 -9.88
N THR A 127 -21.51 -7.30 -8.60
CA THR A 127 -22.54 -6.70 -7.76
C THR A 127 -22.72 -5.23 -8.11
N ASP A 128 -23.85 -4.65 -7.68
CA ASP A 128 -23.93 -3.20 -7.55
C ASP A 128 -23.02 -2.73 -6.38
N VAL A 129 -22.83 -1.42 -6.22
CA VAL A 129 -22.17 -0.82 -5.06
C VAL A 129 -23.11 -0.92 -3.86
N VAL A 130 -22.63 -1.52 -2.77
CA VAL A 130 -23.39 -1.63 -1.51
C VAL A 130 -23.96 -0.27 -1.11
N GLY A 131 -25.24 -0.24 -0.76
CA GLY A 131 -25.91 0.96 -0.26
C GLY A 131 -26.25 2.02 -1.31
N ARG A 132 -25.99 1.77 -2.61
CA ARG A 132 -26.36 2.68 -3.71
C ARG A 132 -27.82 2.55 -4.13
N THR A 133 -28.29 1.33 -4.28
CA THR A 133 -29.66 1.00 -4.70
C THR A 133 -30.05 -0.38 -4.17
N LYS A 134 -31.35 -0.63 -4.05
CA LYS A 134 -31.90 -1.97 -3.79
C LYS A 134 -32.05 -2.82 -5.07
N LYS A 135 -31.97 -2.19 -6.25
CA LYS A 135 -32.06 -2.88 -7.54
C LYS A 135 -30.87 -3.81 -7.74
N ASP A 136 -31.10 -4.90 -8.47
CA ASP A 136 -30.08 -5.90 -8.80
C ASP A 136 -29.42 -6.57 -7.58
N TRP A 137 -30.07 -6.57 -6.42
CA TRP A 137 -29.74 -7.39 -5.26
C TRP A 137 -30.88 -8.38 -5.01
N ASP A 138 -30.55 -9.63 -4.67
CA ASP A 138 -31.57 -10.63 -4.32
C ASP A 138 -32.22 -10.28 -2.99
N THR A 139 -31.45 -9.68 -2.08
CA THR A 139 -31.97 -9.18 -0.80
C THR A 139 -31.15 -7.98 -0.32
N THR A 140 -31.84 -7.01 0.30
CA THR A 140 -31.22 -5.90 1.03
C THR A 140 -31.58 -6.01 2.51
N LEU A 141 -30.56 -6.10 3.36
CA LEU A 141 -30.69 -6.28 4.80
C LEU A 141 -30.08 -5.10 5.57
N GLY A 142 -30.34 -5.07 6.88
CA GLY A 142 -29.82 -4.05 7.78
C GLY A 142 -30.52 -2.69 7.63
N THR A 143 -29.86 -1.61 8.02
CA THR A 143 -30.47 -0.27 8.07
C THR A 143 -30.21 0.54 6.81
N TYR A 144 -30.75 0.09 5.67
CA TYR A 144 -30.64 0.82 4.40
C TYR A 144 -31.35 2.18 4.48
N LYS A 145 -30.63 3.27 4.20
CA LYS A 145 -31.19 4.63 4.12
C LYS A 145 -31.61 4.96 2.69
N GLU A 146 -32.83 5.46 2.51
CA GLU A 146 -33.41 5.83 1.22
C GLU A 146 -34.02 7.26 1.26
N PRO A 147 -33.55 8.20 0.40
CA PRO A 147 -32.41 8.08 -0.50
C PRO A 147 -31.07 8.03 0.26
N PRO A 148 -30.05 7.32 -0.26
CA PRO A 148 -28.73 7.31 0.36
C PRO A 148 -28.06 8.69 0.23
N ILE A 149 -27.41 9.16 1.29
CA ILE A 149 -26.51 10.34 1.20
C ILE A 149 -25.30 9.96 0.34
N THR A 150 -24.65 8.83 0.66
CA THR A 150 -23.58 8.22 -0.13
C THR A 150 -23.64 6.70 0.00
N ASN A 151 -23.27 5.99 -1.07
CA ASN A 151 -23.18 4.52 -1.05
C ASN A 151 -22.04 4.03 -0.13
N GLY A 152 -22.00 2.75 0.21
CA GLY A 152 -20.97 2.15 1.06
C GLY A 152 -19.62 1.88 0.38
N GLY A 153 -19.53 2.00 -0.95
CA GLY A 153 -18.27 1.86 -1.69
C GLY A 153 -17.72 0.45 -1.83
N VAL A 154 -18.46 -0.59 -1.41
CA VAL A 154 -18.05 -1.98 -1.55
C VAL A 154 -18.67 -2.60 -2.81
N VAL A 155 -17.86 -3.27 -3.62
CA VAL A 155 -18.27 -4.02 -4.82
C VAL A 155 -17.53 -5.35 -4.85
N ILE A 156 -18.21 -6.42 -5.26
CA ILE A 156 -17.57 -7.71 -5.56
C ILE A 156 -17.72 -7.98 -7.07
N VAL A 157 -16.61 -8.32 -7.72
CA VAL A 157 -16.56 -8.75 -9.12
C VAL A 157 -15.95 -10.15 -9.21
N SER A 158 -16.42 -10.95 -10.15
CA SER A 158 -16.08 -12.38 -10.26
C SER A 158 -15.96 -12.82 -11.71
N LYS A 159 -15.02 -13.73 -11.97
CA LYS A 159 -14.94 -14.50 -13.23
C LYS A 159 -16.05 -15.54 -13.33
N TRP A 160 -16.51 -16.00 -12.18
CA TRP A 160 -17.44 -17.10 -12.00
C TRP A 160 -18.86 -16.59 -11.73
N PRO A 161 -19.90 -17.32 -12.18
CA PRO A 161 -21.29 -16.94 -11.95
C PRO A 161 -21.58 -16.66 -10.47
N ILE A 162 -22.21 -15.51 -10.21
CA ILE A 162 -22.80 -15.17 -8.91
C ILE A 162 -24.23 -15.74 -8.90
N GLU A 163 -24.47 -16.71 -8.04
CA GLU A 163 -25.77 -17.39 -7.88
C GLU A 163 -26.67 -16.70 -6.86
N GLU A 164 -26.07 -15.97 -5.92
CA GLU A 164 -26.78 -15.18 -4.93
C GLU A 164 -25.94 -13.95 -4.59
N LYS A 165 -26.58 -12.77 -4.49
CA LYS A 165 -25.98 -11.52 -4.04
C LYS A 165 -26.89 -10.78 -3.07
N ILE A 166 -26.38 -10.53 -1.87
CA ILE A 166 -27.07 -9.82 -0.79
C ILE A 166 -26.22 -8.63 -0.38
N GLN A 167 -26.86 -7.49 -0.12
CA GLN A 167 -26.21 -6.38 0.58
C GLN A 167 -26.77 -6.26 2.00
N TYR A 168 -25.90 -5.91 2.95
CA TYR A 168 -26.26 -5.63 4.33
C TYR A 168 -25.69 -4.29 4.73
N ILE A 169 -26.53 -3.36 5.21
CA ILE A 169 -26.08 -2.06 5.71
C ILE A 169 -25.97 -2.13 7.24
N PHE A 170 -24.81 -1.80 7.81
CA PHE A 170 -24.59 -1.91 9.24
C PHE A 170 -25.58 -1.08 10.04
N ASN A 171 -26.03 -1.64 11.16
CA ASN A 171 -27.05 -1.03 12.00
C ASN A 171 -26.48 0.19 12.76
N ASN A 172 -26.57 1.38 12.12
CA ASN A 172 -26.36 2.76 12.61
C ASN A 172 -25.25 3.02 13.66
N SER A 173 -24.24 2.17 13.73
CA SER A 173 -23.03 2.39 14.52
C SER A 173 -21.98 2.89 13.53
N SER A 174 -21.88 4.20 13.38
CA SER A 174 -20.88 4.88 12.55
C SER A 174 -20.55 6.21 13.18
N CYS A 175 -19.32 6.67 13.05
CA CYS A 175 -18.88 7.95 13.58
C CYS A 175 -17.95 8.68 12.58
N GLY A 176 -17.76 9.97 12.81
CA GLY A 176 -17.02 10.84 11.91
C GLY A 176 -17.62 10.87 10.50
N GLN A 177 -16.76 10.82 9.49
CA GLN A 177 -17.19 10.85 8.07
C GLN A 177 -18.02 9.63 7.66
N ASP A 178 -17.84 8.48 8.31
CA ASP A 178 -18.53 7.25 7.95
C ASP A 178 -20.06 7.34 8.15
N GLN A 179 -20.56 8.29 8.94
CA GLN A 179 -22.00 8.50 9.15
C GLN A 179 -22.78 8.87 7.88
N TYR A 180 -22.10 9.41 6.88
CA TYR A 180 -22.68 9.82 5.60
C TYR A 180 -22.74 8.69 4.57
N TYR A 181 -22.15 7.53 4.88
CA TYR A 181 -22.06 6.38 3.99
C TYR A 181 -23.01 5.28 4.45
N ASN A 182 -23.69 4.63 3.50
CA ASN A 182 -24.36 3.35 3.75
C ASN A 182 -23.31 2.21 3.84
N LYS A 183 -22.41 2.26 4.84
CA LYS A 183 -21.39 1.22 5.04
C LYS A 183 -22.01 -0.10 5.46
N GLY A 184 -21.37 -1.18 5.04
CA GLY A 184 -21.94 -2.51 5.13
C GLY A 184 -21.05 -3.56 4.49
N PHE A 185 -21.67 -4.65 4.09
CA PHE A 185 -21.00 -5.69 3.32
C PHE A 185 -21.87 -6.18 2.16
N ALA A 186 -21.20 -6.64 1.11
CA ALA A 186 -21.78 -7.47 0.08
C ALA A 186 -21.48 -8.93 0.42
N TYR A 187 -22.47 -9.80 0.29
CA TYR A 187 -22.29 -11.24 0.27
C TYR A 187 -22.58 -11.74 -1.14
N VAL A 188 -21.73 -12.63 -1.65
CA VAL A 188 -21.99 -13.39 -2.87
C VAL A 188 -21.77 -14.88 -2.66
N LYS A 189 -22.63 -15.71 -3.26
CA LYS A 189 -22.38 -17.13 -3.51
C LYS A 189 -21.94 -17.29 -4.95
N ILE A 190 -20.74 -17.80 -5.18
CA ILE A 190 -20.23 -18.09 -6.53
C ILE A 190 -20.09 -19.58 -6.76
N ASN A 191 -20.10 -19.98 -8.04
CA ASN A 191 -19.88 -21.35 -8.47
C ASN A 191 -18.66 -21.43 -9.39
N LYS A 192 -17.56 -21.97 -8.86
CA LYS A 192 -16.32 -22.21 -9.59
C LYS A 192 -16.21 -23.71 -9.87
N ASP A 193 -16.41 -24.09 -11.13
CA ASP A 193 -16.30 -25.47 -11.60
C ASP A 193 -17.08 -26.49 -10.75
N GLY A 194 -18.29 -26.10 -10.32
CA GLY A 194 -19.16 -26.94 -9.49
C GLY A 194 -18.96 -26.78 -7.98
N LYS A 195 -17.84 -26.18 -7.53
CA LYS A 195 -17.58 -25.89 -6.11
C LYS A 195 -18.10 -24.50 -5.74
N LYS A 196 -18.83 -24.41 -4.63
CA LYS A 196 -19.37 -23.14 -4.15
C LYS A 196 -18.39 -22.43 -3.22
N PHE A 197 -18.30 -21.12 -3.38
CA PHE A 197 -17.59 -20.23 -2.46
C PHE A 197 -18.51 -19.10 -2.05
N HIS A 198 -18.40 -18.70 -0.79
CA HIS A 198 -19.15 -17.60 -0.20
C HIS A 198 -18.17 -16.49 0.14
N ILE A 199 -18.39 -15.30 -0.39
CA ILE A 199 -17.51 -14.15 -0.19
C ILE A 199 -18.30 -13.03 0.45
N ILE A 200 -17.84 -12.59 1.61
CA ILE A 200 -18.29 -11.37 2.27
C ILE A 200 -17.23 -10.30 2.02
N GLY A 201 -17.54 -9.34 1.16
CA GLY A 201 -16.73 -8.14 0.93
C GLY A 201 -17.21 -7.01 1.83
N THR A 202 -16.32 -6.31 2.55
CA THR A 202 -16.73 -5.27 3.49
C THR A 202 -15.72 -4.15 3.66
N GLN A 203 -16.19 -3.01 4.16
CA GLN A 203 -15.34 -1.98 4.72
C GLN A 203 -15.90 -1.53 6.06
N LEU A 204 -15.11 -1.67 7.12
CA LEU A 204 -15.55 -1.35 8.48
C LEU A 204 -15.27 0.10 8.87
N GLN A 205 -15.78 0.49 10.04
CA GLN A 205 -15.60 1.83 10.60
C GLN A 205 -14.12 2.24 10.61
N ALA A 206 -13.84 3.34 9.92
CA ALA A 206 -12.50 3.90 9.83
C ALA A 206 -12.02 4.44 11.17
N ARG A 207 -10.71 4.54 11.29
CA ARG A 207 -10.06 5.29 12.37
C ARG A 207 -10.20 6.78 12.09
N ALA A 208 -10.77 7.53 13.03
CA ALA A 208 -11.11 8.94 12.88
C ALA A 208 -11.03 9.66 14.25
N SER A 209 -10.20 10.69 14.34
CA SER A 209 -9.94 11.43 15.58
C SER A 209 -11.18 12.10 16.20
N ASP A 210 -12.25 12.29 15.43
CA ASP A 210 -13.53 12.85 15.89
C ASP A 210 -14.48 11.80 16.49
N CYS A 211 -14.11 10.52 16.44
CA CYS A 211 -14.77 9.45 17.15
C CYS A 211 -14.15 9.30 18.55
N PHE A 212 -14.78 9.86 19.59
CA PHE A 212 -14.32 9.78 20.99
C PHE A 212 -14.23 8.32 21.53
N ASN A 213 -13.22 7.55 21.11
CA ASN A 213 -12.94 6.15 21.45
C ASN A 213 -14.07 5.15 21.14
N SER A 214 -15.02 5.52 20.26
CA SER A 214 -16.17 4.68 19.93
C SER A 214 -15.93 3.73 18.77
N GLU A 215 -14.87 3.94 17.97
CA GLU A 215 -14.63 3.19 16.73
C GLU A 215 -14.46 1.69 16.94
N GLU A 216 -13.64 1.28 17.91
CA GLU A 216 -13.43 -0.15 18.23
C GLU A 216 -14.75 -0.78 18.67
N THR A 217 -15.54 -0.07 19.47
CA THR A 217 -16.88 -0.54 19.88
C THR A 217 -17.83 -0.65 18.69
N ILE A 218 -17.72 0.26 17.73
CA ILE A 218 -18.48 0.22 16.48
C ILE A 218 -18.05 -1.00 15.65
N ARG A 219 -16.74 -1.18 15.40
CA ARG A 219 -16.21 -2.33 14.66
C ARG A 219 -16.59 -3.65 15.31
N LYS A 220 -16.57 -3.75 16.64
CA LYS A 220 -17.09 -4.92 17.39
C LYS A 220 -18.53 -5.29 17.03
N ARG A 221 -19.42 -4.29 16.90
CA ARG A 221 -20.81 -4.53 16.48
C ARG A 221 -20.88 -4.94 15.01
N GLN A 222 -20.07 -4.34 14.15
CA GLN A 222 -20.01 -4.68 12.73
C GLN A 222 -19.49 -6.12 12.52
N PHE A 223 -18.49 -6.56 13.29
CA PHE A 223 -18.06 -7.97 13.33
C PHE A 223 -19.21 -8.90 13.70
N ASN A 224 -19.96 -8.55 14.75
CA ASN A 224 -21.12 -9.35 15.15
C ASN A 224 -22.18 -9.39 14.03
N ASN A 225 -22.44 -8.29 13.32
CA ASN A 225 -23.37 -8.29 12.18
C ASN A 225 -22.93 -9.26 11.07
N ILE A 226 -21.63 -9.28 10.73
CA ILE A 226 -21.08 -10.22 9.73
C ILE A 226 -21.23 -11.66 10.23
N ARG A 227 -20.82 -11.94 11.48
CA ARG A 227 -20.93 -13.28 12.08
C ARG A 227 -22.37 -13.78 12.11
N ASP A 228 -23.28 -12.95 12.62
CA ASP A 228 -24.69 -13.33 12.78
C ASP A 228 -25.36 -13.53 11.42
N PHE A 229 -24.95 -12.77 10.39
CA PHE A 229 -25.35 -13.02 9.01
C PHE A 229 -24.87 -14.39 8.53
N ILE A 230 -23.58 -14.71 8.67
CA ILE A 230 -23.02 -16.02 8.27
C ILE A 230 -23.77 -17.17 8.96
N TYR A 231 -24.05 -17.04 10.27
CA TYR A 231 -24.80 -18.05 11.02
C TYR A 231 -26.24 -18.19 10.54
N SER A 232 -26.92 -17.09 10.23
CA SER A 232 -28.31 -17.16 9.74
C SER A 232 -28.44 -17.71 8.32
N LYS A 233 -27.36 -17.66 7.52
CA LYS A 233 -27.34 -18.20 6.16
C LYS A 233 -27.30 -19.72 6.08
N ASN A 234 -27.01 -20.43 7.18
CA ASN A 234 -26.92 -21.89 7.22
C ASN A 234 -26.09 -22.47 6.06
N ILE A 235 -24.93 -21.87 5.81
CA ILE A 235 -24.03 -22.29 4.73
C ILE A 235 -23.53 -23.72 5.04
N PRO A 236 -23.55 -24.65 4.06
CA PRO A 236 -23.00 -25.99 4.23
C PRO A 236 -21.55 -25.96 4.73
N LYS A 237 -21.21 -26.84 5.67
CA LYS A 237 -19.89 -26.85 6.32
C LYS A 237 -18.75 -27.24 5.37
N ASP A 238 -19.07 -27.86 4.24
CA ASP A 238 -18.18 -28.27 3.16
C ASP A 238 -18.00 -27.18 2.07
N GLU A 239 -18.73 -26.08 2.14
CA GLU A 239 -18.54 -24.90 1.28
C GLU A 239 -17.62 -23.87 1.99
N THR A 240 -16.68 -23.25 1.28
CA THR A 240 -15.72 -22.29 1.89
C THR A 240 -16.36 -20.90 2.03
N VAL A 241 -16.15 -20.26 3.19
CA VAL A 241 -16.60 -18.89 3.48
C VAL A 241 -15.42 -17.96 3.73
N LEU A 242 -15.34 -16.90 2.93
CA LEU A 242 -14.30 -15.87 2.96
C LEU A 242 -14.87 -14.53 3.45
N ILE A 243 -14.09 -13.82 4.27
CA ILE A 243 -14.36 -12.44 4.68
C ILE A 243 -13.18 -11.58 4.21
N ALA A 244 -13.43 -10.65 3.30
CA ALA A 244 -12.41 -9.86 2.62
C ALA A 244 -12.71 -8.36 2.76
N GLY A 245 -11.70 -7.55 3.08
CA GLY A 245 -11.91 -6.11 3.16
C GLY A 245 -10.87 -5.32 3.95
N ASP A 246 -11.03 -4.00 3.87
CA ASP A 246 -10.47 -3.04 4.83
C ASP A 246 -11.26 -3.12 6.15
N LEU A 247 -10.71 -3.87 7.11
CA LEU A 247 -11.34 -4.08 8.41
C LEU A 247 -10.96 -2.99 9.41
N ASN A 248 -10.06 -2.06 9.05
CA ASN A 248 -9.60 -0.96 9.89
C ASN A 248 -9.06 -1.37 11.28
N VAL A 249 -8.59 -2.61 11.43
CA VAL A 249 -7.96 -3.13 12.66
C VAL A 249 -6.48 -3.38 12.43
N ILE A 250 -5.63 -2.81 13.29
CA ILE A 250 -4.16 -2.98 13.21
C ILE A 250 -3.78 -4.42 13.54
N LYS A 251 -3.07 -5.09 12.63
CA LYS A 251 -2.56 -6.45 12.83
C LYS A 251 -1.76 -6.57 14.14
N GLY A 252 -2.04 -7.61 14.93
CA GLY A 252 -1.34 -7.90 16.19
C GLY A 252 -1.77 -7.03 17.39
N SER A 253 -2.70 -6.09 17.22
CA SER A 253 -3.29 -5.35 18.34
C SER A 253 -4.27 -6.23 19.16
N ASN A 254 -4.69 -5.76 20.34
CA ASN A 254 -5.73 -6.44 21.12
C ASN A 254 -7.06 -6.54 20.34
N GLU A 255 -7.40 -5.50 19.57
CA GLU A 255 -8.59 -5.51 18.71
C GLU A 255 -8.47 -6.54 17.59
N TYR A 256 -7.26 -6.81 17.08
CA TYR A 256 -7.03 -7.85 16.07
C TYR A 256 -7.42 -9.24 16.59
N TYR A 257 -6.98 -9.60 17.79
CA TYR A 257 -7.35 -10.89 18.39
C TYR A 257 -8.84 -10.98 18.73
N ASP A 258 -9.48 -9.89 19.17
CA ASP A 258 -10.94 -9.82 19.34
C ASP A 258 -11.69 -9.97 18.01
N MET A 259 -11.21 -9.34 16.93
CA MET A 259 -11.74 -9.49 15.58
C MET A 259 -11.68 -10.95 15.11
N ILE A 260 -10.51 -11.60 15.23
CA ILE A 260 -10.32 -13.01 14.85
C ILE A 260 -11.30 -13.93 15.61
N SER A 261 -11.44 -13.69 16.92
CA SER A 261 -12.36 -14.45 17.78
C SER A 261 -13.83 -14.22 17.39
N ARG A 262 -14.25 -12.97 17.22
CA ARG A 262 -15.64 -12.61 16.90
C ARG A 262 -16.05 -13.07 15.51
N LEU A 263 -15.21 -12.91 14.51
CA LEU A 263 -15.50 -13.39 13.16
C LEU A 263 -15.38 -14.92 13.05
N ASN A 264 -14.83 -15.58 14.07
CA ASN A 264 -14.54 -17.00 14.10
C ASN A 264 -13.74 -17.44 12.86
N VAL A 265 -12.57 -16.83 12.67
CA VAL A 265 -11.69 -17.04 11.52
C VAL A 265 -10.31 -17.52 11.94
N ASN A 266 -9.56 -18.11 11.01
CA ASN A 266 -8.14 -18.45 11.18
C ASN A 266 -7.24 -17.29 10.72
N GLU A 267 -6.10 -17.12 11.39
CA GLU A 267 -5.06 -16.21 10.90
C GLU A 267 -4.42 -16.79 9.62
N PRO A 268 -4.24 -15.98 8.57
CA PRO A 268 -3.52 -16.39 7.37
C PRO A 268 -2.01 -16.38 7.61
N LYS A 269 -1.26 -17.05 6.74
CA LYS A 269 0.16 -16.75 6.58
C LYS A 269 0.32 -15.43 5.85
N TYR A 270 0.84 -14.42 6.53
CA TYR A 270 1.12 -13.11 5.94
C TYR A 270 2.45 -13.11 5.17
N VAL A 271 2.45 -12.57 3.95
CA VAL A 271 3.62 -12.45 3.07
C VAL A 271 3.60 -11.07 2.39
N GLY A 272 4.74 -10.60 1.88
CA GLY A 272 4.83 -9.37 1.09
C GLY A 272 5.29 -8.15 1.86
N VAL A 273 4.70 -6.99 1.58
CA VAL A 273 4.97 -5.76 2.33
C VAL A 273 4.35 -5.83 3.73
N PRO A 274 4.99 -5.23 4.75
CA PRO A 274 4.53 -5.38 6.14
C PRO A 274 3.30 -4.53 6.49
N PHE A 275 2.92 -3.58 5.64
CA PHE A 275 1.85 -2.62 5.88
C PHE A 275 0.97 -2.49 4.63
N THR A 276 -0.33 -2.24 4.83
CA THR A 276 -1.29 -1.98 3.75
C THR A 276 -1.65 -0.50 3.65
N LEU A 277 -1.47 0.27 4.72
CA LEU A 277 -1.37 1.73 4.73
C LEU A 277 0.05 2.10 5.13
N ASP A 278 0.85 2.63 4.19
CA ASP A 278 2.27 2.92 4.43
C ASP A 278 2.59 4.38 4.13
N THR A 279 2.73 5.20 5.17
CA THR A 279 3.04 6.63 5.08
C THR A 279 4.52 6.91 4.74
N LYS A 280 5.36 5.87 4.66
CA LYS A 280 6.79 5.98 4.31
C LYS A 280 7.07 5.62 2.87
N THR A 281 6.21 4.84 2.22
CA THR A 281 6.37 4.45 0.81
C THR A 281 5.25 4.96 -0.09
N ASN A 282 4.00 5.03 0.38
CA ASN A 282 2.87 5.44 -0.44
C ASN A 282 2.68 6.97 -0.40
N ALA A 283 2.85 7.64 -1.55
CA ALA A 283 2.78 9.10 -1.64
C ALA A 283 1.38 9.66 -1.29
N ILE A 284 0.30 8.95 -1.58
CA ILE A 284 -1.07 9.37 -1.20
C ILE A 284 -1.23 9.21 0.32
N ALA A 285 -0.84 8.07 0.90
CA ALA A 285 -0.94 7.85 2.33
C ALA A 285 -0.15 8.93 3.10
N ALA A 286 1.09 9.19 2.70
CA ALA A 286 1.92 10.23 3.30
C ALA A 286 1.32 11.63 3.19
N TYR A 287 0.54 11.93 2.13
CA TYR A 287 -0.10 13.23 1.94
C TYR A 287 -1.24 13.48 2.93
N TYR A 288 -2.00 12.45 3.30
CA TYR A 288 -3.18 12.58 4.16
C TYR A 288 -2.92 12.20 5.62
N TYR A 289 -1.96 11.32 5.85
CA TYR A 289 -1.71 10.69 7.15
C TYR A 289 -0.24 10.86 7.57
N GLU A 290 0.36 12.01 7.24
CA GLU A 290 1.80 12.28 7.36
C GLU A 290 2.42 11.97 8.75
N ASN A 291 1.62 12.06 9.81
CA ASN A 291 2.04 11.83 11.20
C ASN A 291 1.60 10.46 11.74
N GLU A 292 0.98 9.63 10.92
CA GLU A 292 0.59 8.27 11.30
C GLU A 292 1.70 7.27 10.93
N GLU A 293 1.90 6.29 11.80
CA GLU A 293 2.80 5.18 11.52
C GLU A 293 2.16 4.21 10.51
N PRO A 294 2.96 3.56 9.64
CA PRO A 294 2.49 2.50 8.76
C PRO A 294 1.78 1.37 9.52
N VAL A 295 0.67 0.88 8.97
CA VAL A 295 -0.17 -0.16 9.58
C VAL A 295 -0.72 -1.15 8.57
N TYR A 296 -1.03 -2.37 9.03
CA TYR A 296 -1.69 -3.41 8.25
C TYR A 296 -3.16 -3.52 8.68
N LEU A 297 -4.10 -3.27 7.77
CA LEU A 297 -5.54 -3.11 8.05
C LEU A 297 -6.47 -3.89 7.11
N ASP A 298 -5.94 -4.45 6.02
CA ASP A 298 -6.71 -5.06 4.93
C ASP A 298 -6.50 -6.59 4.96
N TYR A 299 -7.58 -7.37 5.01
CA TYR A 299 -7.50 -8.80 5.30
C TYR A 299 -8.39 -9.63 4.40
N ILE A 300 -8.00 -10.90 4.22
CA ILE A 300 -8.85 -11.93 3.63
C ILE A 300 -8.78 -13.17 4.51
N PHE A 301 -9.85 -13.42 5.25
CA PHE A 301 -9.94 -14.51 6.23
C PHE A 301 -10.83 -15.65 5.75
N VAL A 302 -10.58 -16.85 6.27
CA VAL A 302 -11.42 -18.04 6.09
C VAL A 302 -12.16 -18.32 7.40
N SER A 303 -13.48 -18.53 7.33
CA SER A 303 -14.31 -18.89 8.49
C SER A 303 -13.97 -20.28 9.02
N LYS A 304 -13.71 -20.42 10.32
CA LYS A 304 -13.42 -21.70 11.02
C LYS A 304 -14.57 -22.70 11.01
N SER A 305 -15.81 -22.24 10.83
CA SER A 305 -17.01 -23.10 10.85
C SER A 305 -17.27 -23.83 9.53
N HIS A 306 -16.44 -23.58 8.52
CA HIS A 306 -16.66 -23.96 7.12
C HIS A 306 -15.41 -24.64 6.54
N ALA A 307 -15.47 -25.08 5.28
CA ALA A 307 -14.38 -25.81 4.64
C ALA A 307 -13.07 -25.01 4.68
N GLN A 308 -12.03 -25.61 5.28
CA GLN A 308 -10.70 -25.03 5.38
C GLN A 308 -9.84 -25.44 4.19
N PRO A 309 -9.11 -24.50 3.56
CA PRO A 309 -8.03 -24.87 2.68
C PRO A 309 -6.87 -25.48 3.49
N PRO A 310 -6.01 -26.31 2.88
CA PRO A 310 -4.84 -26.89 3.56
C PRO A 310 -3.86 -25.81 4.05
N VAL A 311 -3.86 -24.66 3.36
CA VAL A 311 -3.10 -23.48 3.72
C VAL A 311 -3.83 -22.24 3.21
N TRP A 312 -3.63 -21.10 3.88
CA TRP A 312 -4.19 -19.83 3.43
C TRP A 312 -3.17 -18.70 3.60
N GLN A 313 -2.91 -17.97 2.53
CA GLN A 313 -1.91 -16.90 2.48
C GLN A 313 -2.59 -15.54 2.25
N ASN A 314 -2.07 -14.50 2.90
CA ASN A 314 -2.38 -13.11 2.59
C ASN A 314 -1.10 -12.42 2.12
N LEU A 315 -1.04 -12.09 0.84
CA LEU A 315 0.07 -11.35 0.25
C LEU A 315 -0.31 -9.88 0.09
N ALA A 316 0.26 -8.99 0.90
CA ALA A 316 0.16 -7.56 0.67
C ALA A 316 1.18 -7.14 -0.40
N TYR A 317 0.72 -6.42 -1.42
CA TYR A 317 1.53 -6.02 -2.57
C TYR A 317 1.44 -4.52 -2.81
N ASP A 318 2.56 -3.88 -3.14
CA ASP A 318 2.73 -2.43 -3.32
C ASP A 318 2.92 -2.03 -4.80
N PRO A 319 1.92 -2.25 -5.69
CA PRO A 319 2.04 -1.90 -7.09
C PRO A 319 2.01 -0.39 -7.30
N ILE A 320 2.80 0.07 -8.26
CA ILE A 320 2.74 1.45 -8.78
C ILE A 320 2.15 1.45 -10.20
N SER A 321 1.51 2.55 -10.58
CA SER A 321 1.08 2.75 -11.96
C SER A 321 2.29 2.90 -12.87
N SER A 322 2.24 2.38 -14.10
CA SER A 322 3.28 2.57 -15.12
C SER A 322 3.38 4.01 -15.62
N THR A 323 2.34 4.83 -15.40
CA THR A 323 2.28 6.22 -15.82
C THR A 323 1.80 7.12 -14.69
N ILE A 324 2.29 8.35 -14.63
CA ILE A 324 1.85 9.34 -13.64
C ILE A 324 0.42 9.83 -13.92
N TRP A 325 -0.22 10.41 -12.91
CA TRP A 325 -1.39 11.27 -13.02
C TRP A 325 -1.13 12.58 -12.26
N LYS A 326 -1.79 13.65 -12.70
CA LYS A 326 -1.57 15.00 -12.17
C LYS A 326 -2.90 15.70 -11.86
N ARG A 327 -2.98 16.34 -10.69
CA ARG A 327 -4.10 17.18 -10.26
C ARG A 327 -4.00 18.57 -10.86
N SER A 328 -5.13 19.29 -10.87
CA SER A 328 -5.21 20.68 -11.33
C SER A 328 -4.34 21.65 -10.53
N ASP A 329 -4.07 21.34 -9.25
CA ASP A 329 -3.19 22.11 -8.37
C ASP A 329 -1.70 21.74 -8.48
N GLY A 330 -1.34 20.87 -9.42
CA GLY A 330 0.04 20.49 -9.69
C GLY A 330 0.51 19.23 -8.96
N TYR A 331 -0.26 18.65 -8.03
CA TYR A 331 0.15 17.41 -7.36
C TYR A 331 0.22 16.24 -8.34
N THR A 332 1.39 15.62 -8.43
CA THR A 332 1.68 14.48 -9.31
C THR A 332 1.99 13.22 -8.50
N SER A 333 1.37 12.11 -8.87
CA SER A 333 1.59 10.81 -8.24
C SER A 333 1.45 9.66 -9.25
N TYR A 334 1.87 8.47 -8.83
CA TYR A 334 1.77 7.21 -9.57
C TYR A 334 1.12 6.11 -8.72
N GLU A 335 0.65 6.44 -7.51
CA GLU A 335 -0.05 5.50 -6.64
C GLU A 335 -1.48 5.26 -7.16
N PHE A 336 -2.00 4.04 -6.94
CA PHE A 336 -3.38 3.71 -7.28
C PHE A 336 -4.38 4.15 -6.19
N SER A 337 -3.95 4.09 -4.93
CA SER A 337 -4.74 4.32 -3.73
C SER A 337 -3.81 4.65 -2.55
N ASP A 338 -4.34 5.14 -1.44
CA ASP A 338 -3.61 5.21 -0.15
C ASP A 338 -3.37 3.83 0.45
N ARG A 339 -4.12 2.81 0.00
CA ARG A 339 -3.98 1.41 0.42
C ARG A 339 -3.34 0.53 -0.63
N TYR A 340 -2.50 -0.37 -0.17
CA TYR A 340 -1.97 -1.47 -0.95
C TYR A 340 -2.94 -2.66 -0.95
N PRO A 341 -3.15 -3.32 -2.11
CA PRO A 341 -4.00 -4.50 -2.22
C PRO A 341 -3.46 -5.71 -1.46
N VAL A 342 -4.37 -6.61 -1.06
CA VAL A 342 -4.06 -7.90 -0.45
C VAL A 342 -4.63 -9.04 -1.29
N TYR A 343 -3.79 -10.00 -1.66
CA TYR A 343 -4.19 -11.25 -2.31
C TYR A 343 -4.43 -12.33 -1.26
N GLY A 344 -5.47 -13.14 -1.48
CA GLY A 344 -5.81 -14.32 -0.70
C GLY A 344 -5.80 -15.55 -1.61
N PHE A 345 -5.01 -16.55 -1.26
CA PHE A 345 -4.90 -17.79 -2.04
C PHE A 345 -4.34 -18.94 -1.19
N VAL A 346 -4.52 -20.16 -1.70
CA VAL A 346 -3.94 -21.38 -1.10
C VAL A 346 -2.45 -21.44 -1.44
N TYR A 347 -2.12 -21.59 -2.72
CA TYR A 347 -0.74 -21.70 -3.21
C TYR A 347 -0.39 -20.57 -4.18
N ALA A 348 0.87 -20.12 -4.11
CA ALA A 348 1.44 -19.21 -5.10
C ALA A 348 1.70 -19.96 -6.41
N ASP A 349 1.64 -19.21 -7.52
CA ASP A 349 1.98 -19.71 -8.84
C ASP A 349 2.71 -18.64 -9.67
N SER A 350 2.89 -18.89 -10.97
CA SER A 350 3.61 -17.98 -11.87
C SER A 350 2.97 -16.60 -12.01
N SER A 351 1.69 -16.43 -11.62
CA SER A 351 1.00 -15.14 -11.62
C SER A 351 1.14 -14.36 -10.30
N THR A 352 1.63 -15.00 -9.23
CA THR A 352 1.79 -14.38 -7.91
C THR A 352 2.97 -13.40 -7.91
N PRO A 353 2.78 -12.12 -7.52
CA PRO A 353 3.89 -11.20 -7.34
C PRO A 353 4.87 -11.69 -6.27
N THR A 354 6.16 -11.71 -6.58
CA THR A 354 7.23 -12.19 -5.69
C THR A 354 8.15 -11.08 -5.17
N LYS A 355 7.99 -9.86 -5.70
CA LYS A 355 8.83 -8.71 -5.39
C LYS A 355 8.01 -7.43 -5.27
N SER A 356 8.54 -6.47 -4.52
CA SER A 356 7.94 -5.14 -4.39
C SER A 356 7.79 -4.44 -5.73
N GLY A 357 6.61 -3.85 -5.96
CA GLY A 357 6.33 -2.99 -7.10
C GLY A 357 6.87 -1.58 -6.91
N HIS A 358 7.17 -1.20 -5.66
CA HIS A 358 7.65 0.11 -5.24
C HIS A 358 9.18 0.23 -5.34
N LYS A 359 9.72 -0.07 -6.53
CA LYS A 359 11.14 0.11 -6.86
C LYS A 359 11.28 0.80 -8.21
N ARG A 360 11.49 2.12 -8.19
CA ARG A 360 11.83 2.90 -9.39
C ARG A 360 13.33 3.10 -9.52
N LYS A 361 13.83 3.21 -10.75
CA LYS A 361 15.25 3.35 -11.06
C LYS A 361 15.88 4.62 -10.45
N TYR A 362 15.08 5.68 -10.36
CA TYR A 362 15.51 7.00 -9.89
C TYR A 362 14.88 7.38 -8.54
N ASP A 363 14.47 6.39 -7.75
CA ASP A 363 14.15 6.56 -6.34
C ASP A 363 15.38 6.35 -5.46
N GLN A 364 15.35 6.96 -4.28
CA GLN A 364 16.40 6.86 -3.27
C GLN A 364 17.81 7.17 -3.78
N VAL A 365 17.93 8.08 -4.75
CA VAL A 365 19.22 8.51 -5.27
C VAL A 365 19.92 9.47 -4.31
N SER A 366 21.24 9.50 -4.33
CA SER A 366 22.04 10.46 -3.55
C SER A 366 22.92 11.30 -4.46
N PHE A 367 23.21 12.52 -4.04
CA PHE A 367 24.07 13.44 -4.77
C PHE A 367 25.28 13.81 -3.92
N GLN A 368 26.48 13.49 -4.40
CA GLN A 368 27.72 13.79 -3.70
C GLN A 368 28.40 14.99 -4.33
N SER A 369 28.66 16.04 -3.56
CA SER A 369 29.32 17.24 -4.08
C SER A 369 30.76 16.96 -4.48
N ALA A 370 31.16 17.44 -5.66
CA ALA A 370 32.53 17.32 -6.15
C ALA A 370 33.52 18.23 -5.40
N THR A 371 33.05 19.26 -4.67
CA THR A 371 33.93 20.20 -3.96
C THR A 371 34.45 19.65 -2.62
N ASN A 372 33.58 19.02 -1.83
CA ASN A 372 33.88 18.59 -0.46
C ASN A 372 33.68 17.08 -0.22
N GLY A 373 33.20 16.34 -1.23
CA GLY A 373 32.96 14.90 -1.17
C GLY A 373 31.79 14.49 -0.27
N LYS A 374 30.96 15.44 0.17
CA LYS A 374 29.82 15.20 1.07
C LYS A 374 28.51 15.08 0.28
N PHE A 375 27.55 14.34 0.81
CA PHE A 375 26.23 14.15 0.24
C PHE A 375 25.29 15.30 0.59
N ILE A 376 24.46 15.68 -0.38
CA ILE A 376 23.31 16.54 -0.13
C ILE A 376 22.34 15.78 0.79
N GLN A 377 21.82 16.45 1.82
CA GLN A 377 20.75 15.93 2.68
C GLN A 377 19.67 16.97 2.96
N ALA A 378 18.45 16.47 3.13
CA ALA A 378 17.36 17.20 3.80
C ALA A 378 17.68 17.38 5.30
N ASP A 379 17.08 18.38 5.94
CA ASP A 379 17.30 18.65 7.36
C ASP A 379 16.73 17.50 8.22
N PRO A 380 17.56 16.79 9.01
CA PRO A 380 17.11 15.66 9.83
C PRO A 380 16.09 16.02 10.92
N ASN A 381 16.02 17.30 11.30
CA ASN A 381 15.18 17.77 12.40
C ASN A 381 13.92 18.49 11.91
N ARG A 382 13.86 18.84 10.62
CA ARG A 382 12.80 19.66 10.05
C ARG A 382 12.47 19.25 8.63
N LYS A 383 11.22 18.84 8.40
CA LYS A 383 10.71 18.49 7.06
C LYS A 383 10.81 19.66 6.08
N ASP A 384 10.71 20.88 6.58
CA ASP A 384 10.80 22.14 5.84
C ASP A 384 12.17 22.85 5.99
N GLY A 385 13.23 22.12 6.36
CA GLY A 385 14.55 22.69 6.61
C GLY A 385 15.42 22.83 5.36
N TRP A 386 16.54 23.53 5.53
CA TRP A 386 17.49 23.83 4.47
C TRP A 386 18.27 22.60 4.01
N LEU A 387 18.54 22.53 2.71
CA LEU A 387 19.41 21.51 2.12
C LEU A 387 20.88 21.84 2.33
N LYS A 388 21.68 20.81 2.67
CA LYS A 388 23.12 20.93 2.90
C LYS A 388 23.89 19.78 2.29
N ALA A 389 25.11 20.05 1.83
CA ALA A 389 26.10 19.05 1.45
C ALA A 389 27.16 18.90 2.56
N ASP A 390 26.76 18.35 3.72
CA ASP A 390 27.50 18.43 4.98
C ASP A 390 27.90 17.05 5.59
N THR A 391 27.39 15.93 5.09
CA THR A 391 27.71 14.56 5.59
C THR A 391 28.49 13.70 4.59
N LYS A 392 29.45 12.87 5.07
CA LYS A 392 30.14 11.86 4.24
C LYS A 392 29.46 10.50 4.23
N ILE A 393 28.46 10.30 5.09
CA ILE A 393 27.76 9.03 5.27
C ILE A 393 26.40 9.15 4.61
N LYS A 394 26.02 8.16 3.79
CA LYS A 394 24.66 8.07 3.27
C LYS A 394 23.71 7.72 4.41
N THR A 395 22.69 8.54 4.58
CA THR A 395 21.56 8.36 5.52
C THR A 395 20.25 8.40 4.75
N ASP A 396 19.12 8.16 5.40
CA ASP A 396 17.81 8.31 4.74
C ASP A 396 17.52 9.75 4.33
N PHE A 397 18.13 10.75 5.00
CA PHE A 397 18.02 12.16 4.63
C PHE A 397 18.85 12.53 3.39
N THR A 398 19.82 11.69 2.99
CA THR A 398 20.64 11.89 1.78
C THR A 398 20.02 11.29 0.51
N LYS A 399 18.80 10.75 0.62
CA LYS A 399 18.10 10.04 -0.45
C LYS A 399 16.95 10.88 -0.99
N PHE A 400 16.84 10.91 -2.31
CA PHE A 400 15.82 11.68 -3.02
C PHE A 400 15.16 10.84 -4.12
N ASN A 401 13.88 11.13 -4.39
CA ASN A 401 13.13 10.54 -5.49
C ASN A 401 13.08 11.55 -6.65
N LEU A 402 13.45 11.12 -7.85
CA LEU A 402 13.40 11.96 -9.05
C LEU A 402 12.16 11.62 -9.88
N LEU A 403 11.52 12.67 -10.41
CA LEU A 403 10.44 12.53 -11.39
C LEU A 403 10.56 13.62 -12.47
N GLN A 404 10.38 13.23 -13.73
CA GLN A 404 10.22 14.17 -14.85
C GLN A 404 8.74 14.25 -15.21
N GLU A 405 8.05 15.32 -14.82
CA GLU A 405 6.60 15.46 -15.02
C GLU A 405 6.20 15.67 -16.50
N ASN A 406 7.15 16.02 -17.35
CA ASN A 406 6.97 16.09 -18.80
C ASN A 406 7.07 14.71 -19.48
N VAL A 407 7.38 13.65 -18.74
CA VAL A 407 7.40 12.26 -19.20
C VAL A 407 6.22 11.52 -18.57
N SER A 408 5.46 10.78 -19.36
CA SER A 408 4.27 10.07 -18.86
C SER A 408 4.62 8.85 -18.00
N GLU A 409 5.73 8.17 -18.28
CA GLU A 409 6.21 7.01 -17.54
C GLU A 409 6.58 7.37 -16.09
N SER A 410 6.05 6.62 -15.12
CA SER A 410 6.39 6.82 -13.71
C SER A 410 7.79 6.29 -13.35
N ASN A 411 8.28 5.29 -14.09
CA ASN A 411 9.55 4.62 -13.87
C ASN A 411 10.33 4.43 -15.20
N PRO A 412 10.82 5.52 -15.82
CA PRO A 412 11.49 5.43 -17.09
C PRO A 412 12.82 4.69 -16.97
N SER A 413 13.15 3.90 -17.98
CA SER A 413 14.46 3.22 -18.06
C SER A 413 15.63 4.20 -18.23
N CYS A 414 15.35 5.42 -18.70
CA CYS A 414 16.32 6.48 -18.98
C CYS A 414 15.72 7.85 -18.62
N MET A 415 16.34 8.55 -17.68
CA MET A 415 16.06 9.96 -17.39
C MET A 415 17.16 10.82 -18.03
N ASN A 416 16.78 11.79 -18.87
CA ASN A 416 17.71 12.69 -19.56
C ASN A 416 17.77 14.06 -18.86
N SER A 417 18.72 14.90 -19.27
CA SER A 417 18.75 16.31 -18.86
C SER A 417 17.41 17.00 -19.14
N GLY A 418 16.96 17.85 -18.23
CA GLY A 418 15.71 18.61 -18.37
C GLY A 418 15.08 18.94 -17.03
N SER A 419 13.81 19.37 -17.08
CA SER A 419 13.00 19.62 -15.89
C SER A 419 12.94 18.37 -15.00
N VAL A 420 13.03 18.57 -13.70
CA VAL A 420 12.97 17.50 -12.70
C VAL A 420 12.31 18.00 -11.44
N ARG A 421 11.47 17.15 -10.85
CA ARG A 421 10.99 17.28 -9.48
C ARG A 421 11.84 16.38 -8.59
N ILE A 422 12.41 16.96 -7.54
CA ILE A 422 13.25 16.25 -6.56
C ILE A 422 12.54 16.26 -5.22
N GLU A 423 12.17 15.08 -4.75
CA GLU A 423 11.47 14.86 -3.49
C GLU A 423 12.42 14.21 -2.47
N SER A 424 12.30 14.54 -1.18
CA SER A 424 12.95 13.74 -0.14
C SER A 424 12.37 12.32 -0.11
N SER A 425 13.22 11.30 -0.13
CA SER A 425 12.75 9.91 0.03
C SER A 425 12.27 9.61 1.45
N TYR A 426 12.71 10.40 2.44
CA TYR A 426 12.31 10.23 3.84
C TYR A 426 11.07 11.07 4.19
N TYR A 427 11.02 12.32 3.71
CA TYR A 427 9.86 13.18 3.85
C TYR A 427 9.07 13.21 2.54
N LEU A 428 8.26 12.17 2.30
CA LEU A 428 7.41 12.12 1.11
C LEU A 428 6.51 13.36 1.02
N ASN A 429 6.28 13.82 -0.20
CA ASN A 429 5.61 15.07 -0.56
C ASN A 429 6.36 16.36 -0.18
N TYR A 430 7.62 16.29 0.26
CA TYR A 430 8.48 17.45 0.44
C TYR A 430 9.50 17.55 -0.69
N TYR A 431 9.41 18.64 -1.45
CA TYR A 431 10.14 18.84 -2.68
C TYR A 431 11.19 19.93 -2.55
N TRP A 432 12.26 19.84 -3.33
CA TRP A 432 13.26 20.90 -3.41
C TRP A 432 12.61 22.18 -3.94
N ASN A 433 12.76 23.25 -3.17
CA ASN A 433 12.34 24.60 -3.50
C ASN A 433 13.38 25.58 -2.95
N TRP A 434 13.32 26.84 -3.37
CA TRP A 434 14.24 27.87 -2.91
C TRP A 434 13.49 29.06 -2.35
N PHE A 435 14.11 29.75 -1.40
CA PHE A 435 13.47 30.77 -0.59
C PHE A 435 13.80 32.18 -1.08
N ILE A 436 12.84 33.08 -0.99
CA ILE A 436 13.04 34.53 -1.10
C ILE A 436 12.13 35.24 -0.08
N GLY A 437 12.66 36.21 0.67
CA GLY A 437 11.81 37.08 1.51
C GLY A 437 12.32 37.43 2.90
N ALA A 438 13.59 37.16 3.22
CA ALA A 438 14.21 37.64 4.46
C ALA A 438 15.71 37.78 4.25
N ALA A 439 16.26 38.95 4.59
CA ALA A 439 17.63 39.40 4.26
C ALA A 439 18.79 38.43 4.56
N SER A 440 18.56 37.30 5.26
CA SER A 440 19.46 36.15 5.35
C SER A 440 18.81 34.87 4.82
N GLY A 441 19.44 34.21 3.83
CA GLY A 441 18.99 32.92 3.29
C GLY A 441 18.22 33.01 1.96
N ASP A 442 18.07 34.22 1.40
CA ASP A 442 17.58 34.41 0.03
C ASP A 442 18.38 33.54 -0.94
N TYR A 443 17.66 32.86 -1.84
CA TYR A 443 18.17 31.87 -2.79
C TYR A 443 18.65 30.55 -2.18
N GLY A 444 18.56 30.36 -0.86
CA GLY A 444 18.82 29.09 -0.21
C GLY A 444 17.80 28.03 -0.61
N TYR A 445 18.25 26.79 -0.81
CA TYR A 445 17.36 25.66 -1.08
C TYR A 445 16.93 24.96 0.20
N TYR A 446 15.66 24.57 0.24
CA TYR A 446 15.02 23.85 1.32
C TYR A 446 14.01 22.86 0.76
N THR A 447 13.43 22.04 1.63
CA THR A 447 12.33 21.17 1.25
C THR A 447 10.99 21.81 1.59
N LYS A 448 9.98 21.69 0.72
CA LYS A 448 8.67 22.32 0.93
C LYS A 448 7.54 21.35 0.60
N PHE A 449 6.55 21.28 1.50
CA PHE A 449 5.40 20.39 1.36
C PHE A 449 4.56 20.77 0.15
N ASN A 450 4.31 19.78 -0.72
CA ASN A 450 3.43 19.87 -1.88
C ASN A 450 3.74 21.05 -2.83
N ASP A 451 4.99 21.54 -2.83
CA ASP A 451 5.37 22.71 -3.61
C ASP A 451 6.87 22.64 -3.92
N GLY A 452 7.20 22.01 -5.05
CA GLY A 452 8.55 22.01 -5.61
C GLY A 452 8.76 23.17 -6.56
N SER A 453 10.01 23.54 -6.80
CA SER A 453 10.31 24.59 -7.78
C SER A 453 9.84 24.19 -9.19
N ASN A 454 9.15 25.11 -9.85
CA ASN A 454 8.55 24.90 -11.17
C ASN A 454 9.58 24.79 -12.31
N SER A 455 10.78 25.36 -12.11
CA SER A 455 11.80 25.50 -13.15
C SER A 455 13.08 24.70 -12.83
N LEU A 456 13.05 23.91 -11.75
CA LEU A 456 14.17 23.06 -11.38
C LEU A 456 14.46 22.07 -12.51
N GLY A 457 15.73 22.05 -12.91
CA GLY A 457 16.24 21.15 -13.91
C GLY A 457 17.53 20.48 -13.47
N ILE A 458 17.76 19.28 -13.97
CA ILE A 458 19.00 18.53 -13.83
C ILE A 458 19.66 18.45 -15.20
N LYS A 459 20.96 18.71 -15.25
CA LYS A 459 21.78 18.57 -16.46
C LYS A 459 22.84 17.51 -16.23
N ASN A 460 22.80 16.46 -17.03
CA ASN A 460 23.86 15.47 -17.13
C ASN A 460 25.03 16.04 -17.95
N LEU A 461 26.19 16.21 -17.31
CA LEU A 461 27.40 16.73 -17.95
C LEU A 461 28.13 15.68 -18.78
N ASP A 462 27.78 14.40 -18.62
CA ASP A 462 28.37 13.27 -19.36
C ASP A 462 27.58 12.89 -20.62
N ASN A 463 26.49 13.62 -20.93
CA ASN A 463 25.51 13.33 -21.97
C ASN A 463 24.72 12.02 -21.77
N GLY A 464 23.57 11.92 -22.45
CA GLY A 464 22.69 10.76 -22.38
C GLY A 464 21.97 10.57 -21.04
N CYS A 465 21.53 9.35 -20.78
CA CYS A 465 20.78 9.00 -19.57
C CYS A 465 21.61 9.19 -18.31
N LEU A 466 20.94 9.64 -17.25
CA LEU A 466 21.46 9.59 -15.89
C LEU A 466 21.77 8.14 -15.48
N LYS A 467 22.99 7.92 -15.01
CA LYS A 467 23.53 6.63 -14.55
C LYS A 467 24.24 6.82 -13.21
N ASN A 468 24.50 5.71 -12.53
CA ASN A 468 25.33 5.75 -11.34
C ASN A 468 26.72 6.29 -11.69
N GLY A 469 27.20 7.28 -10.93
CA GLY A 469 28.45 7.99 -11.16
C GLY A 469 28.34 9.19 -12.11
N SER A 470 27.19 9.45 -12.74
CA SER A 470 27.02 10.61 -13.64
C SER A 470 27.35 11.92 -12.93
N ARG A 471 28.11 12.78 -13.61
CA ARG A 471 28.34 14.17 -13.21
C ARG A 471 27.14 15.01 -13.60
N VAL A 472 26.48 15.60 -12.61
CA VAL A 472 25.27 16.41 -12.80
C VAL A 472 25.44 17.80 -12.20
N THR A 473 24.72 18.76 -12.76
CA THR A 473 24.48 20.07 -12.15
C THR A 473 22.98 20.32 -12.12
N PHE A 474 22.53 21.09 -11.14
CA PHE A 474 21.15 21.55 -11.05
C PHE A 474 21.07 23.01 -11.46
N TYR A 475 19.97 23.39 -12.09
CA TYR A 475 19.68 24.78 -12.44
C TYR A 475 18.22 25.09 -12.17
N ASP A 476 17.93 26.37 -11.97
CA ASP A 476 16.58 26.85 -11.70
C ASP A 476 16.44 28.32 -12.13
N TRP A 477 15.20 28.80 -12.19
CA TRP A 477 14.88 30.16 -12.62
C TRP A 477 14.78 31.10 -11.43
N ASP A 478 15.58 32.16 -11.43
CA ASP A 478 15.43 33.27 -10.49
C ASP A 478 14.21 34.11 -10.88
N THR A 479 13.16 34.06 -10.05
CA THR A 479 11.91 34.78 -10.27
C THR A 479 11.99 36.27 -9.93
N ILE A 480 13.06 36.73 -9.28
CA ILE A 480 13.27 38.13 -8.88
C ILE A 480 14.21 38.83 -9.86
N GLY A 481 15.43 38.33 -10.01
CA GLY A 481 16.45 38.90 -10.88
C GLY A 481 16.31 38.48 -12.35
N GLY A 482 15.58 37.39 -12.61
CA GLY A 482 15.42 36.80 -13.94
C GLY A 482 16.63 35.96 -14.36
N GLY A 483 16.37 34.92 -15.14
CA GLY A 483 17.41 34.08 -15.73
C GLY A 483 17.68 32.78 -14.97
N TYR A 484 18.33 31.85 -15.67
CA TYR A 484 18.72 30.57 -15.09
C TYR A 484 20.03 30.69 -14.32
N HIS A 485 20.02 30.10 -13.14
CA HIS A 485 21.18 29.98 -12.27
C HIS A 485 21.39 28.52 -11.89
N TYR A 486 22.63 28.14 -11.63
CA TYR A 486 23.03 26.84 -11.15
C TYR A 486 23.06 26.85 -9.61
N ILE A 487 22.69 25.71 -9.04
CA ILE A 487 22.77 25.47 -7.59
C ILE A 487 24.22 25.24 -7.20
N THR A 488 24.70 25.96 -6.19
CA THR A 488 26.06 25.89 -5.67
C THR A 488 26.08 25.45 -4.21
N VAL A 489 27.12 24.71 -3.81
CA VAL A 489 27.46 24.49 -2.39
C VAL A 489 28.19 25.72 -1.87
N TRP A 490 27.57 26.42 -0.93
CA TRP A 490 28.12 27.65 -0.36
C TRP A 490 29.40 27.37 0.46
N ASP A 491 30.38 28.27 0.39
CA ASP A 491 31.75 27.99 0.86
C ASP A 491 32.17 28.71 2.14
N ARG A 492 31.33 29.62 2.67
CA ARG A 492 31.74 30.55 3.74
C ARG A 492 30.63 30.93 4.71
N GLY A 493 31.03 31.43 5.87
CA GLY A 493 30.13 31.95 6.90
C GLY A 493 29.22 30.88 7.52
N SER A 494 28.14 31.33 8.16
CA SER A 494 27.13 30.47 8.78
C SER A 494 26.35 29.61 7.77
N TRP A 495 26.42 29.96 6.48
CA TRP A 495 25.79 29.25 5.38
C TRP A 495 26.73 28.26 4.68
N LYS A 496 27.95 28.06 5.19
CA LYS A 496 28.87 27.06 4.64
C LYS A 496 28.19 25.69 4.52
N GLU A 497 28.33 25.05 3.35
CA GLU A 497 27.76 23.77 2.94
C GLU A 497 26.26 23.77 2.57
N TYR A 498 25.55 24.89 2.72
CA TYR A 498 24.17 25.01 2.27
C TYR A 498 24.09 25.15 0.74
N LEU A 499 22.96 24.76 0.16
CA LEU A 499 22.71 24.90 -1.28
C LEU A 499 22.06 26.23 -1.61
N PHE A 500 22.57 26.94 -2.62
CA PHE A 500 22.05 28.24 -3.06
C PHE A 500 21.90 28.31 -4.58
N LEU A 501 20.84 28.96 -5.06
CA LEU A 501 20.68 29.36 -6.46
C LEU A 501 21.53 30.60 -6.73
N TRP A 502 22.67 30.49 -7.44
CA TRP A 502 23.62 31.63 -7.48
C TRP A 502 24.45 31.81 -8.76
N VAL A 503 24.80 30.74 -9.48
CA VAL A 503 25.83 30.82 -10.53
C VAL A 503 25.22 30.87 -11.93
N GLN A 504 25.52 31.87 -12.76
CA GLN A 504 24.90 31.98 -14.09
C GLN A 504 25.65 31.28 -15.24
N SER A 505 26.98 31.12 -15.16
CA SER A 505 27.76 30.77 -16.38
C SER A 505 28.93 29.82 -16.17
N PHE A 506 29.75 30.02 -15.13
CA PHE A 506 30.98 29.24 -14.93
C PHE A 506 30.80 28.19 -13.84
N LEU A 507 30.61 26.94 -14.25
CA LEU A 507 30.57 25.80 -13.33
C LEU A 507 31.95 25.52 -12.75
N SER A 508 32.01 25.44 -11.42
CA SER A 508 33.15 24.95 -10.65
C SER A 508 32.80 23.60 -10.00
N ALA A 509 33.73 23.04 -9.22
CA ALA A 509 33.45 21.83 -8.44
C ALA A 509 32.29 21.99 -7.44
N ARG A 510 31.88 23.23 -7.10
CA ARG A 510 30.78 23.51 -6.16
C ARG A 510 29.40 23.31 -6.78
N GLU A 511 29.28 23.41 -8.10
CA GLU A 511 28.02 23.24 -8.84
C GLU A 511 27.89 21.81 -9.42
N ILE A 512 28.94 20.99 -9.29
CA ILE A 512 28.99 19.62 -9.82
C ILE A 512 28.74 18.61 -8.69
N PHE A 513 27.85 17.65 -8.97
CA PHE A 513 27.51 16.55 -8.08
C PHE A 513 27.63 15.21 -8.80
N TYR A 514 28.07 14.18 -8.10
CA TYR A 514 28.04 12.81 -8.58
C TYR A 514 26.72 12.16 -8.15
N LEU A 515 25.93 11.70 -9.12
CA LEU A 515 24.70 10.95 -8.89
C LEU A 515 25.02 9.52 -8.48
N HIS A 516 24.45 9.07 -7.37
CA HIS A 516 24.49 7.68 -6.91
C HIS A 516 23.09 7.09 -6.98
N LEU A 517 22.90 6.04 -7.78
CA LEU A 517 21.62 5.33 -7.86
C LEU A 517 21.50 4.33 -6.69
N ASP A 518 20.27 4.00 -6.30
CA ASP A 518 20.02 2.97 -5.29
C ASP A 518 20.20 1.56 -5.88
N SER A 519 21.31 0.92 -5.51
CA SER A 519 21.68 -0.43 -5.94
C SER A 519 20.93 -1.54 -5.21
N ASN A 520 20.15 -1.24 -4.18
CA ASN A 520 19.43 -2.28 -3.44
C ASN A 520 18.39 -2.94 -4.35
N PRO A 521 18.32 -4.28 -4.39
CA PRO A 521 17.25 -4.96 -5.12
C PRO A 521 15.89 -4.63 -4.49
N PRO A 522 14.78 -4.73 -5.25
CA PRO A 522 13.45 -4.69 -4.65
C PRO A 522 13.34 -5.78 -3.57
N LYS A 523 12.53 -5.51 -2.54
CA LYS A 523 12.19 -6.53 -1.53
C LYS A 523 11.65 -7.78 -2.24
N ASP A 524 12.20 -8.94 -1.92
CA ASP A 524 11.86 -10.23 -2.53
C ASP A 524 11.34 -11.17 -1.44
N TRP A 525 10.13 -11.68 -1.63
CA TRP A 525 9.44 -12.60 -0.73
C TRP A 525 9.10 -13.93 -1.41
N SER A 526 9.77 -14.24 -2.53
CA SER A 526 9.57 -15.49 -3.27
C SER A 526 9.75 -16.72 -2.39
N LYS A 527 10.69 -16.67 -1.44
CA LYS A 527 10.98 -17.76 -0.48
C LYS A 527 9.99 -17.83 0.69
N ASP A 528 9.26 -16.76 0.94
CA ASP A 528 8.27 -16.70 2.02
C ASP A 528 6.92 -17.27 1.58
N LEU A 529 6.68 -17.35 0.26
CA LEU A 529 5.48 -17.93 -0.33
C LEU A 529 5.45 -19.46 -0.22
N ILE A 530 4.24 -20.01 -0.10
CA ILE A 530 3.97 -21.45 -0.17
C ILE A 530 3.45 -21.77 -1.57
N TYR A 531 4.09 -22.74 -2.24
CA TYR A 531 3.74 -23.21 -3.59
C TYR A 531 3.14 -24.61 -3.51
N HIS A 532 2.41 -25.00 -4.55
CA HIS A 532 1.97 -26.39 -4.70
C HIS A 532 3.20 -27.25 -5.01
N HIS A 533 3.36 -28.37 -4.30
CA HIS A 533 4.44 -29.32 -4.53
C HIS A 533 4.21 -30.20 -5.76
#